data_AF-A0AAE9S9P4-F1
#
_entry.id   AF-A0AAE9S9P4-F1
#
_cell.length_a   1.000
_cell.length_b   1.000
_cell.length_c   1.000
_cell.angle_alpha   90.00
_cell.angle_beta   90.00
_cell.angle_gamma   90.00
#
_symmetry.space_group_name_H-M   'P 1'
#
loop_
_entity.id
_entity.type
_entity.pdbx_description
1 polymer ?
#
loop_
_entity_poly.entity_id
_entity_poly.type
_entity_poly.pdbx_seq_one_letter_code
_entity_poly.pdbx_strand_id
1 'polypeptide(L)'
;MSSLGDLIAETNSPRARARFINREMKKKTKEFLLKRRAYKRPDFNRMILDLGNLGWTHETIAHVLPISGASTVSEWSRGGIPNYDNGDAFIELWRTETGLQRYPREGEWQTYKYKIGQQDFLDELDGVIDQLDEEIKK
;
A
#
# COMPACT_ATOMS: atom_id res chain seq x y z
N MET A 1 -30.61 -45.63 -20.72
CA MET A 1 -30.28 -45.25 -19.32
C MET A 1 -28.80 -45.52 -19.14
N SER A 2 -27.98 -44.49 -18.89
CA SER A 2 -26.52 -44.67 -18.70
C SER A 2 -26.28 -45.45 -17.40
N SER A 3 -25.45 -46.50 -17.44
CA SER A 3 -25.16 -47.33 -16.27
C SER A 3 -24.36 -46.53 -15.24
N LEU A 4 -24.51 -46.85 -13.95
CA LEU A 4 -23.68 -46.26 -12.88
C LEU A 4 -22.18 -46.45 -13.18
N GLY A 5 -21.83 -47.57 -13.84
CA GLY A 5 -20.46 -47.85 -14.30
C GLY A 5 -19.98 -46.92 -15.42
N ASP A 6 -20.88 -46.50 -16.32
CA ASP A 6 -20.55 -45.57 -17.43
C ASP A 6 -20.30 -44.15 -16.89
N LEU A 7 -21.08 -43.71 -15.90
CA LEU A 7 -20.86 -42.44 -15.18
C LEU A 7 -19.51 -42.40 -14.44
N ILE A 8 -19.12 -43.52 -13.82
CA ILE A 8 -17.83 -43.66 -13.12
C ILE A 8 -16.66 -43.72 -14.13
N ALA A 9 -16.84 -44.39 -15.27
CA ALA A 9 -15.83 -44.44 -16.33
C ALA A 9 -15.63 -43.06 -17.00
N GLU A 10 -16.71 -42.30 -17.20
CA GLU A 10 -16.66 -40.96 -17.78
C GLU A 10 -15.97 -39.95 -16.84
N THR A 11 -16.25 -40.04 -15.53
CA THR A 11 -15.57 -39.22 -14.50
C THR A 11 -14.10 -39.58 -14.29
N ASN A 12 -13.71 -40.85 -14.47
CA ASN A 12 -12.32 -41.28 -14.40
C ASN A 12 -11.55 -41.22 -15.72
N SER A 13 -12.18 -40.82 -16.83
CA SER A 13 -11.50 -40.69 -18.10
C SER A 13 -10.38 -39.64 -18.06
N PRO A 14 -9.22 -39.90 -18.70
CA PRO A 14 -8.11 -38.93 -18.77
C PRO A 14 -8.55 -37.55 -19.28
N ARG A 15 -9.54 -37.53 -20.18
CA ARG A 15 -10.11 -36.31 -20.77
C ARG A 15 -10.97 -35.52 -19.77
N ALA A 16 -11.76 -36.19 -18.92
CA ALA A 16 -12.51 -35.53 -17.86
C ALA A 16 -11.58 -34.94 -16.79
N ARG A 17 -10.52 -35.67 -16.41
CA ARG A 17 -9.47 -35.19 -15.50
C ARG A 17 -8.74 -33.97 -16.06
N ALA A 18 -8.32 -34.00 -17.33
CA ALA A 18 -7.66 -32.87 -17.99
C ALA A 18 -8.57 -31.63 -18.06
N ARG A 19 -9.87 -31.79 -18.32
CA ARG A 19 -10.86 -30.69 -18.28
C ARG A 19 -11.05 -30.11 -16.88
N PHE A 20 -11.01 -30.96 -15.84
CA PHE A 20 -11.11 -30.52 -14.46
C PHE A 20 -9.87 -29.72 -14.04
N ILE A 21 -8.67 -30.24 -14.32
CA ILE A 21 -7.40 -29.54 -14.09
C ILE A 21 -7.39 -28.20 -14.82
N ASN A 22 -7.77 -28.15 -16.10
CA ASN A 22 -7.85 -26.90 -16.85
C ASN A 22 -8.85 -25.89 -16.28
N ARG A 23 -9.98 -26.34 -15.71
CA ARG A 23 -10.96 -25.45 -15.06
C ARG A 23 -10.42 -24.89 -13.74
N GLU A 24 -9.82 -25.72 -12.90
CA GLU A 24 -9.23 -25.29 -11.63
C GLU A 24 -8.04 -24.36 -11.86
N MET A 25 -7.19 -24.65 -12.85
CA MET A 25 -6.11 -23.74 -13.28
C MET A 25 -6.68 -22.41 -13.77
N LYS A 26 -7.73 -22.41 -14.60
CA LYS A 26 -8.39 -21.16 -15.06
C LYS A 26 -8.98 -20.35 -13.90
N LYS A 27 -9.61 -20.99 -12.90
CA LYS A 27 -10.10 -20.31 -11.69
C LYS A 27 -8.96 -19.68 -10.90
N LYS A 28 -7.91 -20.45 -10.61
CA LYS A 28 -6.70 -19.96 -9.91
C LYS A 28 -6.04 -18.80 -10.65
N THR A 29 -5.92 -18.89 -11.98
CA THR A 29 -5.40 -17.80 -12.81
C THR A 29 -6.30 -16.57 -12.75
N LYS A 30 -7.63 -16.75 -12.80
CA LYS A 30 -8.59 -15.65 -12.69
C LYS A 30 -8.50 -14.96 -11.32
N GLU A 31 -8.43 -15.73 -10.23
CA GLU A 31 -8.24 -15.20 -8.88
C GLU A 31 -6.91 -14.46 -8.74
N PHE A 32 -5.82 -15.00 -9.29
CA PHE A 32 -4.52 -14.34 -9.32
C PHE A 32 -4.58 -13.01 -10.09
N LEU A 33 -5.19 -12.99 -11.28
CA LEU A 33 -5.38 -11.78 -12.07
C LEU A 33 -6.24 -10.74 -11.33
N LEU A 34 -7.28 -11.19 -10.62
CA LEU A 34 -8.14 -10.32 -9.84
C LEU A 34 -7.38 -9.71 -8.64
N LYS A 35 -6.64 -10.54 -7.88
CA LYS A 35 -5.77 -10.09 -6.79
C LYS A 35 -4.72 -9.09 -7.28
N ARG A 36 -4.12 -9.34 -8.46
CA ARG A 36 -3.16 -8.42 -9.09
C ARG A 36 -3.79 -7.09 -9.49
N ARG A 37 -5.05 -7.09 -9.95
CA ARG A 37 -5.79 -5.86 -10.30
C ARG A 37 -6.27 -5.08 -9.08
N ALA A 38 -6.63 -5.79 -8.01
CA ALA A 38 -7.07 -5.18 -6.76
C ALA A 38 -5.90 -4.68 -5.89
N TYR A 39 -4.67 -5.12 -6.16
CA TYR A 39 -3.48 -4.65 -5.46
C TYR A 39 -3.21 -3.18 -5.82
N LYS A 40 -3.51 -2.30 -4.88
CA LYS A 40 -3.13 -0.89 -4.96
C LYS A 40 -1.66 -0.74 -4.54
N ARG A 41 -0.90 0.05 -5.32
CA ARG A 41 0.51 0.31 -5.06
C ARG A 41 0.68 1.17 -3.80
N PRO A 42 1.82 1.08 -3.10
CA PRO A 42 2.17 2.04 -2.05
C PRO A 42 2.16 3.47 -2.61
N ASP A 43 1.65 4.42 -1.82
CA ASP A 43 1.66 5.84 -2.18
C ASP A 43 2.97 6.48 -1.72
N PHE A 44 4.01 6.35 -2.54
CA PHE A 44 5.34 6.85 -2.23
C PHE A 44 5.38 8.36 -2.08
N ASN A 45 4.57 9.10 -2.84
CA ASN A 45 4.50 10.56 -2.72
C ASN A 45 4.03 10.96 -1.32
N ARG A 46 2.91 10.39 -0.86
CA ARG A 46 2.40 10.65 0.48
C ARG A 46 3.41 10.26 1.56
N MET A 47 4.04 9.11 1.42
CA MET A 47 5.05 8.65 2.37
C MET A 47 6.29 9.56 2.43
N ILE A 48 6.72 10.14 1.30
CA ILE A 48 7.81 11.13 1.27
C ILE A 48 7.38 12.42 1.99
N LEU A 49 6.15 12.89 1.78
CA LEU A 49 5.60 14.05 2.49
C LEU A 49 5.53 13.81 4.00
N ASP A 50 5.09 12.61 4.39
CA ASP A 50 5.02 12.17 5.78
C ASP A 50 6.40 12.25 6.46
N LEU A 51 7.44 11.73 5.80
CA LEU A 51 8.82 11.82 6.28
C LEU A 51 9.32 13.27 6.30
N GLY A 52 8.96 14.08 5.30
CA GLY A 52 9.25 15.52 5.29
C GLY A 52 8.68 16.26 6.51
N ASN A 53 7.47 15.91 6.93
CA ASN A 53 6.86 16.45 8.15
C ASN A 53 7.57 16.02 9.44
N LEU A 54 8.29 14.90 9.40
CA LEU A 54 9.18 14.43 10.48
C LEU A 54 10.59 15.05 10.40
N GLY A 55 10.84 15.94 9.43
CA GLY A 55 12.13 16.63 9.26
C GLY A 55 13.12 15.93 8.32
N TRP A 56 12.70 14.87 7.63
CA TRP A 56 13.56 14.18 6.67
C TRP A 56 13.66 14.95 5.35
N THR A 57 14.87 15.10 4.82
CA THR A 57 15.11 15.64 3.47
C THR A 57 15.28 14.54 2.44
N HIS A 58 15.11 14.86 1.15
CA HIS A 58 15.38 13.91 0.08
C HIS A 58 16.83 13.39 0.09
N GLU A 59 17.81 14.20 0.51
CA GLU A 59 19.20 13.71 0.68
C GLU A 59 19.33 12.72 1.83
N THR A 60 18.71 12.99 2.98
CA THR A 60 18.78 12.07 4.14
C THR A 60 18.13 10.72 3.82
N ILE A 61 16.97 10.74 3.15
CA ILE A 61 16.30 9.54 2.67
C ILE A 61 17.20 8.78 1.68
N ALA A 62 17.82 9.48 0.74
CA ALA A 62 18.71 8.86 -0.23
C ALA A 62 20.04 8.37 0.35
N HIS A 63 20.46 8.90 1.50
CA HIS A 63 21.65 8.43 2.20
C HIS A 63 21.39 7.13 2.96
N VAL A 64 20.19 7.00 3.56
CA VAL A 64 19.77 5.79 4.28
C VAL A 64 19.41 4.67 3.31
N LEU A 65 18.76 5.01 2.20
CA LEU A 65 18.50 4.05 1.14
C LEU A 65 19.77 3.80 0.31
N PRO A 66 20.02 2.58 -0.18
CA PRO A 66 21.16 2.28 -1.04
C PRO A 66 20.92 2.76 -2.48
N ILE A 67 20.65 4.06 -2.67
CA ILE A 67 20.30 4.66 -3.97
C ILE A 67 21.29 5.75 -4.40
N SER A 68 21.36 6.01 -5.70
CA SER A 68 22.38 6.88 -6.31
C SER A 68 22.29 8.36 -5.89
N GLY A 69 21.17 8.82 -5.33
CA GLY A 69 21.05 10.18 -4.78
C GLY A 69 19.63 10.70 -4.63
N ALA A 70 19.52 11.93 -4.09
CA ALA A 70 18.26 12.61 -3.78
C ALA A 70 17.36 12.86 -5.01
N SER A 71 17.94 12.89 -6.21
CA SER A 71 17.19 13.02 -7.47
C SER A 71 16.23 11.85 -7.69
N THR A 72 16.60 10.65 -7.26
CA THR A 72 15.75 9.46 -7.33
C THR A 72 14.54 9.57 -6.39
N VAL A 73 14.75 10.03 -5.16
CA VAL A 73 13.65 10.29 -4.20
C VAL A 73 12.72 11.39 -4.74
N SER A 74 13.30 12.42 -5.34
CA SER A 74 12.55 13.51 -5.97
C SER A 74 11.74 13.03 -7.18
N GLU A 75 12.21 12.03 -7.92
CA GLU A 75 11.43 11.40 -8.99
C GLU A 75 10.20 10.68 -8.40
N TRP A 76 10.37 9.96 -7.30
CA TRP A 76 9.29 9.25 -6.63
C TRP A 76 8.21 10.18 -6.06
N SER A 77 8.61 11.35 -5.53
CA SER A 77 7.64 12.35 -5.07
C SER A 77 6.84 12.98 -6.21
N ARG A 78 7.28 12.87 -7.47
CA ARG A 78 6.52 13.27 -8.66
C ARG A 78 5.71 12.14 -9.29
N GLY A 79 5.65 10.97 -8.63
CA GLY A 79 4.95 9.78 -9.14
C GLY A 79 5.85 8.79 -9.90
N GLY A 80 7.17 8.98 -9.84
CA GLY A 80 8.13 7.96 -10.25
C GLY A 80 7.99 6.69 -9.39
N ILE A 81 8.25 5.54 -9.99
CA ILE A 81 8.06 4.25 -9.31
C ILE A 81 9.44 3.69 -8.95
N PRO A 82 9.75 3.46 -7.66
CA PRO A 82 10.97 2.78 -7.26
C PRO A 82 11.04 1.35 -7.82
N ASN A 83 12.25 0.82 -7.97
CA ASN A 83 12.42 -0.63 -8.17
C ASN A 83 11.92 -1.38 -6.92
N TYR A 84 11.80 -2.71 -7.02
CA TYR A 84 11.24 -3.52 -5.94
C TYR A 84 12.03 -3.38 -4.64
N ASP A 85 13.36 -3.50 -4.71
CA ASP A 85 14.22 -3.49 -3.52
C ASP A 85 14.27 -2.12 -2.82
N ASN A 86 14.37 -1.03 -3.59
CA ASN A 86 14.37 0.32 -3.01
C ASN A 86 12.99 0.70 -2.50
N GLY A 87 11.93 0.21 -3.15
CA GLY A 87 10.56 0.41 -2.70
C GLY A 87 10.29 -0.27 -1.36
N ASP A 88 10.75 -1.50 -1.19
CA ASP A 88 10.62 -2.25 0.07
C ASP A 88 11.44 -1.59 1.19
N ALA A 89 12.70 -1.23 0.91
CA ALA A 89 13.55 -0.50 1.84
C ALA A 89 12.93 0.84 2.28
N PHE A 90 12.31 1.57 1.34
CA PHE A 90 11.63 2.83 1.67
C PHE A 90 10.36 2.63 2.50
N ILE A 91 9.59 1.56 2.25
CA ILE A 91 8.43 1.22 3.08
C ILE A 91 8.86 0.92 4.51
N GLU A 92 9.93 0.14 4.69
CA GLU A 92 10.44 -0.18 6.01
C GLU A 92 11.00 1.05 6.74
N LEU A 93 11.70 1.94 6.05
CA LEU A 93 12.11 3.25 6.60
C LEU A 93 10.89 4.03 7.10
N TRP A 94 9.88 4.20 6.24
CA TRP A 94 8.68 4.94 6.60
C TRP A 94 7.93 4.32 7.78
N ARG A 95 7.82 2.99 7.85
CA ARG A 95 7.20 2.29 8.98
C ARG A 95 7.96 2.51 10.28
N THR A 96 9.28 2.49 10.21
CA THR A 96 10.16 2.69 11.36
C THR A 96 9.99 4.10 11.92
N GLU A 97 9.95 5.10 11.04
CA GLU A 97 9.82 6.51 11.43
C GLU A 97 8.41 6.90 11.89
N THR A 98 7.37 6.36 11.25
CA THR A 98 5.97 6.68 11.61
C THR A 98 5.39 5.78 12.70
N GLY A 99 5.99 4.63 12.97
CA GLY A 99 5.46 3.59 13.87
C GLY A 99 4.21 2.87 13.33
N LEU A 100 3.77 3.18 12.11
CA LEU A 100 2.54 2.62 11.52
C LEU A 100 2.83 1.34 10.74
N GLN A 101 2.12 0.25 11.08
CA GLN A 101 2.25 -1.03 10.38
C GLN A 101 1.67 -0.99 8.95
N ARG A 102 0.62 -0.21 8.75
CA ARG A 102 -0.08 -0.05 7.46
C ARG A 102 0.34 1.25 6.77
N TYR A 103 0.99 1.12 5.62
CA TYR A 103 1.34 2.25 4.75
C TYR A 103 0.17 2.67 3.84
N PRO A 104 0.11 3.95 3.43
CA PRO A 104 -0.89 4.44 2.48
C PRO A 104 -0.73 3.80 1.10
N ARG A 105 -1.84 3.64 0.38
CA ARG A 105 -1.84 3.16 -1.00
C ARG A 105 -2.44 4.19 -1.94
N GLU A 106 -2.05 4.14 -3.21
CA GLU A 106 -2.53 5.08 -4.23
C GLU A 106 -4.07 5.14 -4.26
N GLY A 107 -4.60 6.36 -4.26
CA GLY A 107 -6.04 6.61 -4.27
C GLY A 107 -6.76 6.30 -2.95
N GLU A 108 -6.03 6.11 -1.85
CA GLU A 108 -6.61 6.03 -0.49
C GLU A 108 -6.50 7.35 0.29
N TRP A 109 -6.13 8.47 -0.35
CA TRP A 109 -5.96 9.76 0.34
C TRP A 109 -7.22 10.18 1.12
N GLN A 110 -8.39 10.02 0.54
CA GLN A 110 -9.66 10.38 1.19
C GLN A 110 -10.15 9.33 2.20
N THR A 111 -9.80 8.05 2.02
CA THR A 111 -10.37 6.94 2.82
C THR A 111 -9.48 6.48 3.95
N TYR A 112 -8.17 6.71 3.87
CA TYR A 112 -7.20 6.33 4.90
C TYR A 112 -6.50 7.56 5.45
N LYS A 113 -6.92 7.96 6.65
CA LYS A 113 -6.34 9.06 7.44
C LYS A 113 -5.60 8.47 8.65
N TYR A 114 -4.45 9.04 8.96
CA TYR A 114 -3.60 8.68 10.08
C TYR A 114 -2.80 9.92 10.49
N LYS A 115 -2.36 9.97 11.74
CA LYS A 115 -1.59 11.08 12.31
C LYS A 115 -0.10 10.75 12.27
N ILE A 116 0.74 11.75 12.00
CA ILE A 116 2.20 11.61 11.96
C ILE A 116 2.84 12.84 12.60
N GLY A 117 3.81 12.62 13.50
CA GLY A 117 4.63 13.68 14.07
C GLY A 117 3.85 14.70 14.92
N GLN A 118 4.41 15.90 15.05
CA GLN A 118 3.89 17.01 15.89
C GLN A 118 2.59 17.67 15.37
N GLN A 119 1.84 17.05 14.45
CA GLN A 119 0.51 17.55 14.10
C GLN A 119 -0.46 17.55 15.30
N ASP A 120 -0.18 16.77 16.35
CA ASP A 120 -0.91 16.87 17.61
C ASP A 120 -0.81 18.25 18.26
N PHE A 121 0.27 19.02 18.05
CA PHE A 121 0.41 20.35 18.67
C PHE A 121 -0.46 21.42 18.01
N LEU A 122 -0.69 21.34 16.70
CA LEU A 122 -1.50 22.33 15.97
C LEU A 122 -3.01 22.09 16.16
N ASP A 123 -3.45 20.82 16.15
CA ASP A 123 -4.84 20.47 16.47
C ASP A 123 -5.18 20.83 17.95
N GLU A 124 -4.23 20.69 18.86
CA GLU A 124 -4.38 21.07 20.28
C GLU A 124 -4.35 22.60 20.47
N LEU A 125 -3.58 23.33 19.66
CA LEU A 125 -3.58 24.81 19.63
C LEU A 125 -4.88 25.40 19.10
N ASP A 126 -5.51 24.80 18.08
CA ASP A 126 -6.82 25.25 17.58
C ASP A 126 -7.88 25.17 18.70
N GLY A 127 -7.87 24.08 19.50
CA GLY A 127 -8.73 23.96 20.68
C GLY A 127 -8.44 25.00 21.78
N VAL A 128 -7.17 25.38 21.98
CA VAL A 128 -6.77 26.42 22.94
C VAL A 128 -7.17 27.83 22.46
N ILE A 129 -7.09 28.09 21.16
CA ILE A 129 -7.52 29.37 20.55
C ILE A 129 -9.03 29.54 20.71
N ASP A 130 -9.82 28.49 20.42
CA ASP A 130 -11.27 28.52 20.61
C ASP A 130 -11.67 28.77 22.08
N GLN A 131 -10.93 28.17 23.03
CA GLN A 131 -11.15 28.38 24.46
C GLN A 131 -10.80 29.83 24.91
N LEU A 132 -9.71 30.41 24.41
CA LEU A 132 -9.35 31.81 24.65
C LEU A 132 -10.38 32.78 24.07
N ASP A 133 -10.94 32.46 22.91
CA ASP A 133 -11.95 33.28 22.23
C ASP A 133 -13.29 33.30 22.99
N GLU A 134 -13.63 32.22 23.70
CA GLU A 134 -14.76 32.16 24.63
C GLU A 134 -14.49 32.92 25.94
N GLU A 135 -13.27 32.86 26.47
CA GLU A 135 -12.90 33.58 27.70
C GLU A 135 -12.81 35.09 27.50
N ILE A 136 -12.37 35.57 26.33
CA ILE A 136 -12.32 37.00 25.99
C ILE A 136 -13.73 37.59 25.73
N LYS A 137 -14.70 36.75 25.32
CA LYS A 137 -16.09 37.15 25.06
C LYS A 137 -16.99 37.18 26.31
N LYS A 138 -16.50 36.72 27.47
CA LYS A 138 -17.15 36.84 28.78
C LYS A 138 -16.82 38.16 29.46
#